data_AF-A0A0Q4QFW9-F1
#
_entry.id   AF-A0A0Q4QFW9-F1
#
_cell.length_a   1.000
_cell.length_b   1.000
_cell.length_c   1.000
_cell.angle_alpha   90.00
_cell.angle_beta   90.00
_cell.angle_gamma   90.00
#
_symmetry.space_group_name_H-M   'P 1'
#
loop_
_entity.id
_entity.type
_entity.pdbx_description
1 polymer ?
#
loop_
_entity_poly.entity_id
_entity_poly.type
_entity_poly.pdbx_seq_one_letter_code
_entity_poly.pdbx_strand_id
1 'polypeptide(L)'
;MSESIKLSVLAADTILGYEDARYTLTAEELRQKLADGEYTSEITWYVATGRQWAPDAKKMVEQYIENENNNDLYEGWDARAYKCMKPEHYERIQIIMDEAFKSTYATQYWTLEGPIVEIDV
;
A
#
# COMPACT_ATOMS: atom_id res chain seq x y z
N MET A 1 -10.89 -2.50 -20.41
CA MET A 1 -10.84 -1.05 -20.66
C MET A 1 -10.86 -0.40 -19.30
N SER A 2 -9.81 0.33 -18.92
CA SER A 2 -9.84 1.16 -17.71
C SER A 2 -10.92 2.21 -17.92
N GLU A 3 -11.94 2.19 -17.07
CA GLU A 3 -13.01 3.19 -17.09
C GLU A 3 -12.39 4.54 -16.70
N SER A 4 -12.70 5.60 -17.45
CA SER A 4 -12.21 6.95 -17.18
C SER A 4 -13.34 7.83 -16.63
N ILE A 5 -12.99 8.72 -15.70
CA ILE A 5 -13.93 9.60 -15.01
C ILE A 5 -13.42 11.03 -15.06
N LYS A 6 -14.32 11.96 -15.31
CA LYS A 6 -14.02 13.40 -15.36
C LYS A 6 -13.78 13.98 -13.98
N LEU A 7 -12.74 14.80 -13.84
CA LEU A 7 -12.43 15.50 -12.59
C LEU A 7 -13.59 16.38 -12.11
N SER A 8 -14.33 16.99 -13.03
CA SER A 8 -15.49 17.83 -12.70
C SER A 8 -16.63 17.07 -12.00
N VAL A 9 -16.74 15.75 -12.19
CA VAL A 9 -17.82 14.91 -11.66
C VAL A 9 -17.46 14.27 -10.31
N LEU A 10 -16.17 14.25 -9.97
CA LEU A 10 -15.69 13.68 -8.72
C LEU A 10 -16.09 14.51 -7.51
N ALA A 11 -16.55 13.82 -6.46
CA ALA A 11 -16.81 14.41 -5.15
C ALA A 11 -15.53 15.08 -4.61
N ALA A 12 -15.70 16.22 -3.93
CA ALA A 12 -14.60 17.07 -3.48
C ALA A 12 -13.53 16.33 -2.68
N ASP A 13 -13.94 15.39 -1.83
CA ASP A 13 -13.12 14.58 -0.93
C ASP A 13 -12.54 13.31 -1.58
N THR A 14 -12.80 13.06 -2.87
CA THR A 14 -12.22 11.90 -3.57
C THR A 14 -10.71 12.01 -3.57
N ILE A 15 -10.02 11.00 -3.05
CA ILE A 15 -8.56 10.95 -3.00
C ILE A 15 -8.01 10.53 -4.36
N LEU A 16 -7.04 11.28 -4.86
CA LEU A 16 -6.40 11.15 -6.15
C LEU A 16 -4.88 11.01 -5.98
N GLY A 17 -4.26 10.33 -6.93
CA GLY A 17 -2.80 10.27 -7.03
C GLY A 17 -2.34 10.04 -8.47
N TYR A 18 -1.05 10.17 -8.68
CA TYR A 18 -0.36 9.82 -9.93
C TYR A 18 0.91 9.04 -9.59
N GLU A 19 1.48 8.30 -10.54
CA GLU A 19 2.51 7.27 -10.26
C GLU A 19 3.76 7.82 -9.53
N ASP A 20 4.17 9.05 -9.82
CA ASP A 20 5.34 9.69 -9.20
C ASP A 20 5.00 10.64 -8.04
N ALA A 21 3.75 10.61 -7.56
CA ALA A 21 3.30 11.48 -6.50
C ALA A 21 3.91 11.07 -5.15
N ARG A 22 4.46 12.05 -4.42
CA ARG A 22 4.91 11.84 -3.04
C ARG A 22 3.77 11.86 -2.01
N TYR A 23 2.59 12.30 -2.43
CA TYR A 23 1.41 12.48 -1.61
C TYR A 23 0.14 12.40 -2.47
N THR A 24 -1.00 12.19 -1.82
CA THR A 24 -2.31 12.20 -2.48
C THR A 24 -3.00 13.56 -2.32
N LEU A 25 -3.91 13.87 -3.23
CA LEU A 25 -4.73 15.08 -3.20
C LEU A 25 -6.21 14.73 -3.24
N THR A 26 -7.04 15.58 -2.66
CA THR A 26 -8.47 15.55 -2.91
C THR A 26 -8.78 16.11 -4.30
N ALA A 27 -9.94 15.74 -4.87
CA ALA A 27 -10.38 16.28 -6.15
C ALA A 27 -10.54 17.82 -6.14
N GLU A 28 -10.94 18.39 -5.00
CA GLU A 28 -11.00 19.83 -4.81
C GLU A 28 -9.61 20.49 -4.85
N GLU A 29 -8.63 19.94 -4.11
CA GLU A 29 -7.25 20.46 -4.14
C GLU A 29 -6.64 20.36 -5.53
N LEU A 30 -6.90 19.27 -6.26
CA LEU A 30 -6.41 19.15 -7.64
C LEU A 30 -7.03 20.21 -8.55
N ARG A 31 -8.34 20.44 -8.47
CA ARG A 31 -9.02 21.49 -9.23
C ARG A 31 -8.42 22.87 -8.93
N GLN A 32 -8.14 23.16 -7.66
CA GLN A 32 -7.51 24.42 -7.28
C GLN A 32 -6.09 24.55 -7.84
N LYS A 33 -5.25 23.53 -7.68
CA LYS A 33 -3.86 23.55 -8.17
C LYS A 33 -3.75 23.64 -9.69
N LEU A 34 -4.71 23.06 -10.42
CA LEU A 34 -4.81 23.22 -11.87
C LEU A 34 -5.17 24.67 -12.25
N ALA A 35 -6.11 25.29 -11.54
CA ALA A 35 -6.47 26.70 -11.74
C ALA A 35 -5.30 27.64 -11.43
N ASP A 36 -4.48 27.30 -10.43
CA ASP A 36 -3.26 28.04 -10.05
C ASP A 36 -2.07 27.76 -10.99
N GLY A 37 -2.20 26.80 -11.91
CA GLY A 37 -1.15 26.42 -12.86
C GLY A 37 0.00 25.60 -12.28
N GLU A 38 -0.16 25.03 -11.08
CA GLU A 38 0.85 24.17 -10.44
C GLU A 38 0.99 22.80 -11.12
N TYR A 39 -0.07 22.34 -11.80
CA TYR A 39 -0.08 21.07 -12.52
C TYR A 39 -0.44 21.25 -13.99
N THR A 40 0.09 20.37 -14.83
CA THR A 40 -0.25 20.29 -16.26
C THR A 40 -1.23 19.15 -16.52
N SER A 41 -1.94 19.22 -17.64
CA SER A 41 -2.85 18.16 -18.11
C SER A 41 -2.14 16.90 -18.63
N GLU A 42 -0.81 16.89 -18.70
CA GLU A 42 0.00 15.75 -19.15
C GLU A 42 0.15 14.68 -18.05
N ILE A 43 -0.13 15.03 -16.80
CA ILE A 43 -0.06 14.09 -15.68
C ILE A 43 -1.30 13.21 -15.70
N THR A 44 -1.09 11.89 -15.73
CA THR A 44 -2.19 10.93 -15.62
C THR A 44 -2.55 10.72 -14.16
N TRP A 45 -3.75 11.14 -13.79
CA TRP A 45 -4.30 11.01 -12.45
C TRP A 45 -5.18 9.76 -12.35
N TYR A 46 -5.27 9.20 -11.15
CA TYR A 46 -6.08 8.04 -10.83
C TYR A 46 -6.87 8.31 -9.55
N VAL A 47 -8.06 7.71 -9.45
CA VAL A 47 -8.75 7.61 -8.17
C VAL A 47 -7.98 6.65 -7.28
N ALA A 48 -7.54 7.14 -6.13
CA ALA A 48 -6.78 6.36 -5.18
C ALA A 48 -7.71 5.49 -4.33
N THR A 49 -7.39 4.21 -4.21
CA THR A 49 -8.14 3.26 -3.39
C THR A 49 -7.44 3.08 -2.04
N GLY A 50 -8.19 3.30 -0.97
CA GLY A 50 -7.69 3.12 0.40
C GLY A 50 -7.48 1.64 0.67
N ARG A 51 -6.27 1.29 1.10
CA ARG A 51 -5.90 -0.05 1.54
C ARG A 51 -5.39 0.01 2.96
N GLN A 52 -5.53 -1.12 3.64
CA GLN A 52 -4.96 -1.34 4.94
C GLN A 52 -4.19 -2.66 4.91
N TRP A 53 -2.91 -2.62 5.27
CA TRP A 53 -2.16 -3.84 5.51
C TRP A 53 -2.22 -4.17 7.01
N ALA A 54 -2.06 -5.46 7.33
CA ALA A 54 -1.98 -5.93 8.70
C ALA A 54 -0.69 -6.74 8.87
N PRO A 55 -0.01 -6.61 10.03
CA PRO A 55 1.15 -7.44 10.32
C PRO A 55 0.76 -8.92 10.41
N ASP A 56 1.63 -9.78 9.89
CA ASP A 56 1.49 -11.23 9.96
C ASP A 56 2.82 -11.84 10.42
N ALA A 57 2.85 -12.25 11.69
CA ALA A 57 4.02 -12.81 12.33
C ALA A 57 4.48 -14.11 11.65
N LYS A 58 3.53 -14.94 11.18
CA LYS A 58 3.84 -16.20 10.52
C LYS A 58 4.51 -15.94 9.18
N LYS A 59 3.91 -15.08 8.36
CA LYS A 59 4.46 -14.69 7.06
C LYS A 59 5.84 -14.06 7.18
N MET A 60 6.06 -13.20 8.19
CA MET A 60 7.36 -12.57 8.42
C MET A 60 8.45 -13.60 8.76
N VAL A 61 8.15 -14.57 9.61
CA VAL A 61 9.09 -15.63 9.99
C VAL A 61 9.36 -16.58 8.83
N GLU A 62 8.32 -16.93 8.05
CA GLU A 62 8.46 -17.73 6.82
C GLU A 62 9.39 -17.04 5.83
N GLN A 63 9.13 -15.77 5.53
CA GLN A 63 9.98 -14.97 4.64
C GLN A 63 11.41 -14.86 5.16
N TYR A 64 11.61 -14.73 6.48
CA TYR A 64 12.95 -14.72 7.07
C TYR A 64 13.69 -16.05 6.81
N ILE A 65 13.06 -17.19 7.11
CA ILE A 65 13.67 -18.51 6.91
C ILE A 65 13.95 -18.75 5.42
N GLU A 66 13.03 -18.38 4.54
CA GLU A 66 13.19 -18.48 3.08
C GLU A 66 14.36 -17.62 2.58
N ASN A 67 14.51 -16.38 3.08
CA ASN A 67 15.60 -15.49 2.69
C ASN A 67 16.97 -15.97 3.18
N GLU A 68 17.03 -16.63 4.33
CA GLU A 68 18.26 -17.24 4.85
C GLU A 68 18.63 -18.54 4.10
N ASN A 69 17.67 -19.20 3.45
CA ASN A 69 17.89 -20.39 2.62
C ASN A 69 18.57 -20.03 1.29
N ASN A 70 19.74 -19.41 1.39
CA ASN A 70 20.68 -19.28 0.29
C ASN A 70 21.23 -20.67 -0.06
N ASN A 71 21.64 -20.89 -1.31
CA ASN A 71 22.03 -22.19 -1.87
C ASN A 71 23.21 -22.90 -1.16
N ASP A 72 23.72 -22.36 -0.06
CA ASP A 72 24.80 -22.89 0.75
C ASP A 72 24.30 -23.79 1.91
N LEU A 73 22.99 -23.79 2.18
CA LEU A 73 22.42 -24.59 3.26
C LEU A 73 22.10 -26.02 2.81
N TYR A 74 22.29 -26.97 3.73
CA TYR A 74 21.99 -28.36 3.47
C TYR A 74 20.48 -28.60 3.33
N GLU A 75 20.11 -29.63 2.57
CA GLU A 75 18.72 -30.02 2.36
C GLU A 75 17.95 -30.24 3.67
N GLY A 76 16.75 -29.66 3.76
CA GLY A 76 15.87 -29.77 4.94
C GLY A 76 16.33 -28.96 6.16
N TRP A 77 17.20 -27.96 5.96
CA TRP A 77 17.52 -26.97 7.00
C TRP A 77 16.29 -26.12 7.37
N ASP A 78 15.58 -25.61 6.37
CA ASP A 78 14.34 -24.83 6.49
C ASP A 78 13.28 -25.57 7.31
N ALA A 79 13.05 -26.85 7.02
CA ALA A 79 12.10 -27.70 7.75
C ALA A 79 12.48 -27.86 9.24
N ARG A 80 13.77 -27.81 9.57
CA ARG A 80 14.25 -27.82 10.96
C ARG A 80 14.06 -26.45 11.61
N ALA A 81 14.36 -25.36 10.90
CA ALA A 81 14.10 -24.01 11.36
C ALA A 81 12.61 -23.81 11.69
N TYR A 82 11.71 -24.25 10.81
CA TYR A 82 10.27 -24.21 11.04
C TYR A 82 9.83 -25.01 12.27
N LYS A 83 10.44 -26.17 12.54
CA LYS A 83 10.14 -26.97 13.75
C LYS A 83 10.50 -26.27 15.06
N CYS A 84 11.45 -25.33 15.05
CA CYS A 84 11.77 -24.53 16.23
C CYS A 84 10.68 -23.48 16.54
N MET A 85 9.89 -23.10 15.53
CA MET A 85 8.83 -22.11 15.64
C MET A 85 7.49 -22.77 15.96
N LYS A 86 7.16 -22.79 17.25
CA LYS A 86 5.88 -23.30 17.76
C LYS A 86 4.78 -22.24 17.65
N PRO A 87 3.49 -22.64 17.66
CA PRO A 87 2.35 -21.72 17.68
C PRO A 87 2.49 -20.57 18.71
N GLU A 88 2.92 -20.89 19.94
CA GLU A 88 3.11 -19.91 21.02
C GLU A 88 4.14 -18.81 20.70
N HIS A 89 5.11 -19.08 19.83
CA HIS A 89 6.10 -18.08 19.40
C HIS A 89 5.47 -17.09 18.42
N TYR A 90 4.68 -17.59 17.46
CA TYR A 90 3.96 -16.75 16.50
C TYR A 90 2.95 -15.85 17.20
N GLU A 91 2.19 -16.37 18.16
CA GLU A 91 1.22 -15.60 18.93
C GLU A 91 1.89 -14.44 19.68
N ARG A 92 3.02 -14.70 20.34
CA ARG A 92 3.76 -13.65 21.07
C ARG A 92 4.32 -12.58 20.16
N ILE A 93 4.84 -12.95 18.99
CA ILE A 93 5.32 -12.00 17.99
C ILE A 93 4.15 -11.17 17.46
N GLN A 94 3.02 -11.82 17.15
CA GLN A 94 1.84 -11.15 16.64
C GLN A 94 1.32 -10.10 17.63
N ILE A 95 1.25 -10.43 18.93
CA ILE A 95 0.83 -9.46 19.97
C ILE A 95 1.71 -8.20 19.96
N ILE A 96 3.04 -8.38 19.86
CA ILE A 96 3.98 -7.24 19.80
C ILE A 96 3.75 -6.42 18.53
N MET A 97 3.54 -7.08 17.38
CA MET A 97 3.27 -6.39 16.12
C MET A 97 1.94 -5.64 16.17
N ASP A 98 0.88 -6.26 16.69
CA ASP A 98 -0.44 -5.63 16.83
C ASP A 98 -0.35 -4.39 17.72
N GLU A 99 0.42 -4.45 18.81
CA GLU A 99 0.66 -3.29 19.67
C GLU A 99 1.44 -2.19 18.95
N ALA A 100 2.51 -2.54 18.24
CA ALA A 100 3.36 -1.59 17.52
C ALA A 100 2.64 -0.91 16.34
N PHE A 101 1.81 -1.67 15.62
CA PHE A 101 1.07 -1.24 14.43
C PHE A 101 -0.41 -0.96 14.71
N LYS A 102 -0.79 -0.72 15.97
CA LYS A 102 -2.18 -0.46 16.38
C LYS A 102 -2.82 0.75 15.71
N SER A 103 -2.02 1.69 15.20
CA SER A 103 -2.51 2.90 14.53
C SER A 103 -2.53 2.74 13.02
N THR A 104 -3.35 3.57 12.36
CA THR A 104 -3.42 3.63 10.90
C THR A 104 -2.21 4.30 10.26
N TYR A 105 -1.33 4.92 11.05
CA TYR A 105 -0.22 5.75 10.56
C TYR A 105 0.68 5.02 9.55
N ALA A 106 1.02 3.76 9.83
CA ALA A 106 1.83 2.93 8.95
C ALA A 106 1.04 1.83 8.25
N THR A 107 -0.20 1.57 8.68
CA THR A 107 -1.03 0.45 8.16
C THR A 107 -1.95 0.86 7.02
N GLN A 108 -2.34 2.14 6.97
CA GLN A 108 -3.16 2.68 5.89
C GLN A 108 -2.27 3.23 4.77
N TYR A 109 -2.61 2.89 3.53
CA TYR A 109 -1.93 3.40 2.33
C TYR A 109 -2.92 3.49 1.18
N TRP A 110 -2.50 4.11 0.09
CA TRP A 110 -3.32 4.30 -1.10
C TRP A 110 -2.72 3.51 -2.27
N THR A 111 -3.57 2.90 -3.09
CA THR A 111 -3.18 2.30 -4.38
C THR A 111 -3.84 3.04 -5.54
N LEU A 112 -3.17 3.06 -6.70
CA LEU A 112 -3.66 3.72 -7.92
C LEU A 112 -4.41 2.75 -8.85
N GLU A 113 -5.13 1.79 -8.27
CA GLU A 113 -5.88 0.76 -9.01
C GLU A 113 -7.26 1.24 -9.50
N GLY A 114 -7.66 2.46 -9.12
CA GLY A 114 -8.93 3.05 -9.52
C GLY A 114 -8.95 3.56 -10.96
N PRO A 115 -10.09 4.09 -11.41
CA PRO A 115 -10.25 4.66 -12.74
C PRO A 115 -9.29 5.83 -12.99
N ILE A 116 -8.95 6.04 -14.27
CA ILE A 116 -8.17 7.20 -14.73
C ILE A 116 -9.05 8.45 -14.60
N VAL A 117 -8.46 9.54 -14.14
CA VAL A 117 -9.11 10.84 -14.06
C VAL A 117 -8.79 11.67 -15.29
N GLU A 118 -9.82 12.04 -16.03
CA GLU A 118 -9.76 12.96 -17.16
C GLU A 118 -9.84 14.40 -16.66
N ILE A 119 -8.84 15.21 -17.01
CA ILE A 119 -8.83 16.65 -16.70
C ILE A 119 -9.68 17.39 -17.73
N ASP A 120 -10.86 17.84 -17.32
CA ASP A 120 -11.86 18.51 -18.18
C ASP A 120 -12.17 19.95 -17.74
N VAL A 121 -11.27 20.55 -16.96
CA VAL A 121 -11.32 21.92 -16.45
C VAL A 121 -10.57 22.91 -17.33
#